data_AF-S4XII5-F1
#
_entry.id   AF-S4XII5-F1
#
_cell.length_a   1.000
_cell.length_b   1.000
_cell.length_c   1.000
_cell.angle_alpha   90.00
_cell.angle_beta   90.00
_cell.angle_gamma   90.00
#
_symmetry.space_group_name_H-M   'P 1'
#
loop_
_entity.id
_entity.type
_entity.pdbx_description
1 polymer ?
#
loop_
_entity_poly.entity_id
_entity_poly.type
_entity_poly.pdbx_seq_one_letter_code
_entity_poly.pdbx_strand_id
1 'polypeptide(L)'
;MKVGTWAAMNGEVTLTREDLAAAVDASAHLPSPSLKLGHEGTLAGDDAPAVGRVVNLRLADDGDTLIGDFTDIPGWLSHILPESYPQRSIEAQLDYRDNGKTWPFVVEAVALLGEQWPAVSTLTDLRDLYTA
;
A
#
# COMPACT_ATOMS: atom_id res chain seq x y z
N MET A 1 2.64 0.50 5.75
CA MET A 1 1.74 1.41 6.51
C MET A 1 2.15 1.36 7.97
N LYS A 2 1.97 2.45 8.74
CA LYS A 2 2.27 2.51 10.18
C LYS A 2 1.05 2.95 10.97
N VAL A 3 0.92 2.47 12.21
CA VAL A 3 -0.04 3.02 13.16
C VAL A 3 0.24 4.50 13.40
N GLY A 4 -0.79 5.26 13.77
CA GLY A 4 -0.71 6.69 14.02
C GLY A 4 -1.73 7.49 13.23
N THR A 5 -1.59 8.81 13.32
CA THR A 5 -2.52 9.76 12.71
C THR A 5 -1.87 10.41 11.49
N TRP A 6 -2.51 10.29 10.34
CA TRP A 6 -1.96 10.68 9.03
C TRP A 6 -2.93 11.55 8.27
N ALA A 7 -2.42 12.54 7.53
CA ALA A 7 -3.20 13.35 6.62
C ALA A 7 -3.45 12.56 5.32
N ALA A 8 -4.57 11.84 5.25
CA ALA A 8 -5.00 11.15 4.03
C ALA A 8 -5.76 12.11 3.10
N MET A 9 -5.99 11.67 1.86
CA MET A 9 -6.67 12.49 0.84
C MET A 9 -8.07 12.96 1.28
N ASN A 10 -8.78 12.13 2.04
CA ASN A 10 -10.15 12.41 2.51
C ASN A 10 -10.19 13.06 3.90
N GLY A 11 -9.04 13.50 4.43
CA GLY A 11 -8.90 14.05 5.76
C GLY A 11 -7.97 13.24 6.65
N GLU A 12 -7.87 13.67 7.90
CA GLU A 12 -7.05 12.98 8.89
C GLU A 12 -7.65 11.60 9.23
N VAL A 13 -6.79 10.58 9.23
CA VAL A 13 -7.15 9.20 9.62
C VAL A 13 -6.22 8.73 10.72
N THR A 14 -6.77 8.08 11.74
CA THR A 14 -6.00 7.38 12.77
C THR A 14 -6.05 5.89 12.51
N LEU A 15 -4.89 5.28 12.30
CA LEU A 15 -4.74 3.84 12.09
C LEU A 15 -4.19 3.19 13.36
N THR A 16 -4.88 2.14 13.79
CA THR A 16 -4.56 1.35 14.98
C THR A 16 -3.92 0.01 14.59
N ARG A 17 -3.39 -0.72 15.58
CA ARG A 17 -2.85 -2.08 15.34
C ARG A 17 -3.94 -3.04 14.89
N GLU A 18 -5.15 -2.86 15.42
CA GLU A 18 -6.35 -3.61 15.06
C GLU A 18 -6.71 -3.40 13.58
N ASP A 19 -6.58 -2.17 13.07
CA ASP A 19 -6.80 -1.88 11.64
C ASP A 19 -5.75 -2.59 10.77
N LEU A 20 -4.46 -2.55 11.17
CA LEU A 20 -3.41 -3.25 10.45
C LEU A 20 -3.62 -4.77 10.47
N ALA A 21 -4.05 -5.33 11.60
CA ALA A 21 -4.39 -6.75 11.72
C ALA A 21 -5.61 -7.12 10.86
N ALA A 22 -6.60 -6.24 10.76
CA ALA A 22 -7.75 -6.43 9.89
C ALA A 22 -7.34 -6.50 8.41
N ALA A 23 -6.38 -5.67 7.97
CA ALA A 23 -5.85 -5.74 6.61
C ALA A 23 -5.16 -7.09 6.32
N VAL A 24 -4.41 -7.63 7.29
CA VAL A 24 -3.79 -8.96 7.16
C VAL A 24 -4.86 -10.04 7.02
N ASP A 25 -5.88 -10.05 7.88
CA ASP A 25 -6.97 -11.02 7.80
C ASP A 25 -7.77 -10.89 6.49
N ALA A 26 -8.05 -9.66 6.03
CA ALA A 26 -8.71 -9.41 4.76
C ALA A 26 -7.93 -9.98 3.58
N SER A 27 -6.60 -9.86 3.58
CA SER A 27 -5.75 -10.35 2.49
C SER A 27 -5.78 -11.86 2.28
N ALA A 28 -6.21 -12.63 3.28
CA ALA A 28 -6.40 -14.07 3.16
C ALA A 28 -7.72 -14.47 2.46
N HIS A 29 -8.65 -13.52 2.31
CA HIS A 29 -10.00 -13.76 1.80
C HIS A 29 -10.32 -12.96 0.52
N LEU A 30 -9.62 -11.85 0.30
CA LEU A 30 -9.83 -10.95 -0.82
C LEU A 30 -8.70 -11.06 -1.85
N PRO A 31 -8.92 -10.60 -3.10
CA PRO A 31 -7.85 -10.52 -4.09
C PRO A 31 -6.66 -9.69 -3.61
N SER A 32 -5.46 -10.05 -4.06
CA SER A 32 -4.23 -9.32 -3.72
C SER A 32 -4.29 -7.87 -4.17
N PRO A 33 -3.92 -6.89 -3.31
CA PRO A 33 -3.89 -5.49 -3.66
C PRO A 33 -3.09 -5.23 -4.94
N SER A 34 -3.55 -4.30 -5.77
CA SER A 34 -2.87 -3.95 -7.02
C SER A 34 -1.67 -3.04 -6.76
N LEU A 35 -0.60 -3.17 -7.54
CA LEU A 35 0.44 -2.14 -7.62
C LEU A 35 0.12 -1.17 -8.76
N LYS A 36 0.08 0.13 -8.47
CA LYS A 36 -0.30 1.21 -9.41
C LYS A 36 0.88 2.15 -9.67
N LEU A 37 0.91 2.77 -10.85
CA LEU A 37 1.84 3.85 -11.17
C LEU A 37 1.20 5.19 -10.81
N GLY A 38 1.60 5.76 -9.66
CA GLY A 38 1.09 7.04 -9.17
C GLY A 38 -0.33 6.99 -8.62
N HIS A 39 -0.70 8.07 -7.92
CA HIS A 39 -2.07 8.35 -7.46
C HIS A 39 -2.91 9.05 -8.53
N GLU A 40 -2.25 9.89 -9.34
CA GLU A 40 -2.89 10.78 -10.31
C GLU A 40 -2.17 10.75 -11.66
N GLY A 41 -2.79 11.31 -12.69
CA GLY A 41 -2.23 11.42 -14.04
C GLY A 41 -2.75 10.39 -15.04
N THR A 42 -2.21 10.41 -16.25
CA THR A 42 -2.73 9.62 -17.40
C THR A 42 -2.52 8.12 -17.28
N LEU A 43 -1.63 7.68 -16.40
CA LEU A 43 -1.36 6.26 -16.11
C LEU A 43 -1.97 5.82 -14.77
N ALA A 44 -2.68 6.71 -14.07
CA ALA A 44 -3.38 6.43 -12.83
C ALA A 44 -4.90 6.38 -13.06
N GLY A 45 -5.64 5.78 -12.12
CA GLY A 45 -7.09 5.61 -12.17
C GLY A 45 -7.52 4.14 -12.09
N ASP A 46 -8.84 3.93 -12.00
CA ASP A 46 -9.42 2.60 -11.72
C ASP A 46 -9.36 1.64 -12.92
N ASP A 47 -9.28 2.18 -14.14
CA ASP A 47 -9.17 1.41 -15.38
C ASP A 47 -7.70 1.22 -15.84
N ALA A 48 -6.74 1.79 -15.11
CA ALA A 48 -5.33 1.65 -15.45
C ALA A 48 -4.82 0.22 -15.21
N PRO A 49 -3.91 -0.31 -16.05
CA PRO A 49 -3.35 -1.63 -15.83
C PRO A 49 -2.54 -1.66 -14.52
N ALA A 50 -2.79 -2.67 -13.68
CA ALA A 50 -1.92 -2.97 -12.56
C ALA A 50 -0.51 -3.34 -13.08
N VAL A 51 0.53 -2.82 -12.43
CA VAL A 51 1.94 -3.09 -12.75
C VAL A 51 2.58 -4.10 -11.79
N GLY A 52 1.75 -4.86 -11.09
CA GLY A 52 2.15 -5.85 -10.11
C GLY A 52 1.07 -6.07 -9.06
N ARG A 53 1.41 -6.83 -8.03
CA ARG A 53 0.54 -7.14 -6.88
C ARG A 53 1.31 -6.98 -5.58
N VAL A 54 0.59 -6.76 -4.49
CA VAL A 54 1.11 -6.83 -3.13
C VAL A 54 0.63 -8.13 -2.50
N VAL A 55 1.56 -8.96 -2.02
CA VAL A 55 1.27 -10.26 -1.40
C VAL A 55 1.91 -10.35 -0.03
N ASN A 56 1.61 -11.43 0.71
CA ASN A 56 2.19 -11.72 2.02
C ASN A 56 2.07 -10.55 3.03
N LEU A 57 0.89 -9.92 3.09
CA LEU A 57 0.63 -8.88 4.08
C LEU A 57 0.82 -9.45 5.48
N ARG A 58 1.62 -8.76 6.28
CA ARG A 58 1.97 -9.18 7.64
C ARG A 58 2.35 -7.99 8.50
N LEU A 59 2.20 -8.17 9.80
CA LEU A 59 2.64 -7.19 10.78
C LEU A 59 4.15 -7.34 11.03
N ALA A 60 4.81 -6.20 11.25
CA ALA A 60 6.20 -6.04 11.64
C ALA A 60 6.28 -4.98 12.76
N ASP A 61 7.48 -4.76 13.29
CA ASP A 61 7.76 -3.77 14.35
C ASP A 61 6.78 -3.90 15.53
N ASP A 62 6.68 -5.10 16.11
CA ASP A 62 5.76 -5.45 17.21
C ASP A 62 4.27 -5.10 16.95
N GLY A 63 3.86 -5.09 15.68
CA GLY A 63 2.50 -4.79 15.27
C GLY A 63 2.28 -3.36 14.79
N ASP A 64 3.29 -2.49 14.87
CA ASP A 64 3.16 -1.07 14.53
C ASP A 64 3.29 -0.78 13.02
N THR A 65 3.78 -1.75 12.25
CA THR A 65 3.96 -1.61 10.81
C THR A 65 3.29 -2.76 10.06
N LEU A 66 2.53 -2.43 9.02
CA LEU A 66 2.05 -3.39 8.02
C LEU A 66 3.00 -3.36 6.82
N ILE A 67 3.56 -4.51 6.50
CA ILE A 67 4.43 -4.74 5.35
C ILE A 67 3.82 -5.78 4.39
N GLY A 68 4.26 -5.73 3.14
CA GLY A 68 3.88 -6.68 2.09
C GLY A 68 4.97 -6.74 1.02
N ASP A 69 4.96 -7.80 0.23
CA ASP A 69 5.95 -8.05 -0.80
C ASP A 69 5.36 -7.68 -2.17
N PHE A 70 6.15 -7.00 -3.00
CA PHE A 70 5.73 -6.70 -4.38
C PHE A 70 6.08 -7.86 -5.31
N THR A 71 5.11 -8.34 -6.08
CA THR A 71 5.27 -9.43 -7.06
C THR A 71 4.72 -9.03 -8.42
N ASP A 72 5.05 -9.81 -9.44
CA ASP A 72 4.59 -9.66 -10.83
C ASP A 72 4.92 -8.29 -11.44
N ILE A 73 6.01 -7.67 -10.95
CA ILE A 73 6.49 -6.38 -11.45
C ILE A 73 7.17 -6.60 -12.81
N PRO A 74 6.84 -5.83 -13.86
CA PRO A 74 7.57 -5.85 -15.12
C PRO A 74 9.07 -5.58 -14.91
N GLY A 75 9.93 -6.36 -15.55
CA GLY A 75 11.38 -6.29 -15.33
C GLY A 75 11.99 -4.90 -15.51
N TRP A 76 11.52 -4.12 -16.49
CA TRP A 76 11.97 -2.74 -16.69
C TRP A 76 11.62 -1.84 -15.50
N LEU A 77 10.46 -2.06 -14.87
CA LEU A 77 10.01 -1.27 -13.74
C LEU A 77 10.79 -1.66 -12.49
N SER A 78 11.00 -2.95 -12.24
CA SER A 78 11.77 -3.40 -11.07
C SER A 78 13.19 -2.84 -11.06
N HIS A 79 13.81 -2.60 -12.23
CA HIS A 79 15.15 -2.01 -12.32
C HIS A 79 15.21 -0.53 -11.94
N ILE A 80 14.12 0.22 -12.19
CA ILE A 80 14.10 1.67 -11.94
C ILE A 80 13.31 2.04 -10.67
N LEU A 81 12.55 1.10 -10.11
CA LEU A 81 11.61 1.36 -9.02
C LEU A 81 12.24 2.07 -7.82
N PRO A 82 13.41 1.66 -7.31
CA PRO A 82 14.04 2.39 -6.20
C PRO A 82 14.34 3.84 -6.59
N GLU A 83 14.94 4.09 -7.74
CA GLU A 83 15.37 5.43 -8.14
C GLU A 83 14.21 6.34 -8.58
N SER A 84 13.27 5.81 -9.36
CA SER A 84 12.19 6.58 -10.00
C SER A 84 10.94 6.69 -9.14
N TYR A 85 10.72 5.73 -8.24
CA TYR A 85 9.55 5.68 -7.36
C TYR A 85 9.98 5.37 -5.91
N PRO A 86 10.78 6.25 -5.28
CA PRO A 86 11.30 6.04 -3.92
C PRO A 86 10.23 5.86 -2.86
N GLN A 87 9.07 6.48 -3.11
CA GLN A 87 7.99 6.57 -2.16
C GLN A 87 6.79 5.75 -2.64
N ARG A 88 5.87 5.49 -1.72
CA ARG A 88 4.65 4.74 -1.98
C ARG A 88 3.55 5.18 -1.03
N SER A 89 2.31 5.03 -1.48
CA SER A 89 1.13 5.27 -0.66
C SER A 89 0.11 4.17 -0.92
N ILE A 90 -0.81 3.96 0.00
CA ILE A 90 -1.83 2.92 -0.13
C ILE A 90 -3.13 3.52 -0.63
N GLU A 91 -3.93 2.67 -1.27
CA GLU A 91 -5.38 2.83 -1.39
C GLU A 91 -6.02 1.88 -0.38
N ALA A 92 -6.98 2.38 0.39
CA ALA A 92 -7.64 1.58 1.41
C ALA A 92 -9.11 1.96 1.55
N GLN A 93 -9.90 0.97 1.95
CA GLN A 93 -11.30 1.14 2.28
C GLN A 93 -11.53 0.80 3.76
N LEU A 94 -12.29 1.67 4.41
CA LEU A 94 -12.78 1.46 5.78
C LEU A 94 -14.13 0.73 5.74
N ASP A 95 -14.38 -0.10 6.74
CA ASP A 95 -15.62 -0.85 6.92
C ASP A 95 -16.05 -1.64 5.67
N TYR A 96 -15.09 -2.24 4.98
CA TYR A 96 -15.31 -3.02 3.76
C TYR A 96 -16.17 -4.25 4.05
N ARG A 97 -17.20 -4.47 3.23
CA ARG A 97 -18.16 -5.58 3.39
C ARG A 97 -18.13 -6.50 2.20
N ASP A 98 -17.89 -7.77 2.45
CA ASP A 98 -18.03 -8.82 1.43
C ASP A 98 -18.47 -10.14 2.07
N ASN A 99 -19.32 -10.89 1.36
CA ASN A 99 -19.82 -12.21 1.76
C ASN A 99 -20.31 -12.32 3.22
N GLY A 100 -20.95 -11.27 3.74
CA GLY A 100 -21.50 -11.24 5.10
C GLY A 100 -20.48 -10.96 6.21
N LYS A 101 -19.22 -10.72 5.87
CA LYS A 101 -18.16 -10.26 6.78
C LYS A 101 -17.88 -8.78 6.56
N THR A 102 -17.49 -8.09 7.63
CA THR A 102 -17.02 -6.71 7.58
C THR A 102 -15.59 -6.67 8.10
N TRP A 103 -14.68 -6.09 7.32
CA TRP A 103 -13.32 -5.77 7.74
C TRP A 103 -13.24 -4.28 8.01
N PRO A 104 -12.79 -3.86 9.22
CA PRO A 104 -12.63 -2.44 9.54
C PRO A 104 -11.69 -1.70 8.58
N PHE A 105 -10.69 -2.39 8.04
CA PHE A 105 -9.68 -1.80 7.17
C PHE A 105 -9.18 -2.83 6.15
N VAL A 106 -9.23 -2.46 4.87
CA VAL A 106 -8.76 -3.27 3.73
C VAL A 106 -7.84 -2.42 2.87
N VAL A 107 -6.69 -2.97 2.50
CA VAL A 107 -5.80 -2.37 1.50
C VAL A 107 -6.20 -2.89 0.12
N GLU A 108 -6.44 -1.99 -0.83
CA GLU A 108 -6.90 -2.35 -2.18
C GLU A 108 -5.80 -2.19 -3.23
N ALA A 109 -4.90 -1.22 -3.01
CA ALA A 109 -3.75 -1.02 -3.86
C ALA A 109 -2.60 -0.30 -3.14
N VAL A 110 -1.44 -0.28 -3.81
CA VAL A 110 -0.29 0.54 -3.46
C VAL A 110 0.11 1.34 -4.70
N ALA A 111 0.11 2.66 -4.59
CA ALA A 111 0.61 3.58 -5.59
C ALA A 111 2.11 3.80 -5.41
N LEU A 112 2.88 3.58 -6.47
CA LEU A 112 4.30 3.94 -6.57
C LEU A 112 4.42 5.45 -6.83
N LEU A 113 5.14 6.18 -5.98
CA LEU A 113 5.22 7.64 -6.01
C LEU A 113 6.63 8.10 -6.42
N GLY A 114 6.68 8.85 -7.53
CA GLY A 114 7.91 9.48 -8.02
C GLY A 114 8.16 10.84 -7.38
N GLU A 115 7.42 11.85 -7.82
CA GLU A 115 7.54 13.23 -7.31
C GLU A 115 6.60 13.55 -6.12
N GLN A 116 5.56 12.73 -5.94
CA GLN A 116 4.53 12.95 -4.92
C GLN A 116 5.01 12.51 -3.54
N TRP A 117 4.63 13.29 -2.51
CA TRP A 117 4.90 12.95 -1.12
C TRP A 117 3.86 11.94 -0.61
N PRO A 118 4.27 10.93 0.20
CA PRO A 118 3.32 10.05 0.85
C PRO A 118 2.70 10.72 2.08
N ALA A 119 1.49 10.29 2.46
CA ALA A 119 0.86 10.68 3.72
C ALA A 119 1.69 10.20 4.94
N VAL A 120 2.28 9.01 4.84
CA VAL A 120 3.14 8.42 5.88
C VAL A 120 4.60 8.67 5.54
N SER A 121 5.13 9.82 5.97
CA SER A 121 6.49 10.27 5.65
C SER A 121 7.60 9.57 6.45
N THR A 122 7.25 8.73 7.43
CA THR A 122 8.20 8.04 8.34
C THR A 122 8.52 6.60 7.90
N LEU A 123 8.05 6.19 6.73
CA LEU A 123 8.40 4.92 6.15
C LEU A 123 9.77 5.03 5.44
N THR A 124 10.63 4.04 5.62
CA THR A 124 11.92 3.96 4.91
C THR A 124 11.70 4.05 3.40
N ASP A 125 12.57 4.79 2.72
CA ASP A 125 12.58 4.93 1.27
C ASP A 125 12.83 3.57 0.61
N LEU A 126 12.18 3.31 -0.52
CA LEU A 126 12.43 2.07 -1.28
C LEU A 126 13.88 1.99 -1.75
N ARG A 127 14.54 3.12 -2.04
CA ARG A 127 15.98 3.17 -2.33
C ARG A 127 16.82 2.50 -1.26
N ASP A 128 16.57 2.85 0.00
CA ASP A 128 17.37 2.38 1.13
C ASP A 128 17.14 0.89 1.43
N LEU A 129 16.05 0.31 0.93
CA LEU A 129 15.74 -1.12 1.08
C LEU A 129 16.43 -2.00 0.02
N TYR A 130 16.80 -1.45 -1.13
CA TYR A 130 17.34 -2.20 -2.28
C TYR A 130 18.77 -1.82 -2.67
N THR A 131 19.41 -0.87 -1.98
CA THR A 131 20.79 -0.42 -2.26
C THR A 131 21.82 -0.78 -1.18
N ALA A 132 21.46 -1.67 -0.24
CA ALA A 132 22.35 -2.18 0.81
C ALA A 132 23.31 -3.28 0.32
#